data_AF-A0A4Y7RKF7-F1
#
_entry.id   AF-A0A4Y7RKF7-F1
#
_cell.length_a   1.000
_cell.length_b   1.000
_cell.length_c   1.000
_cell.angle_alpha   90.00
_cell.angle_beta   90.00
_cell.angle_gamma   90.00
#
_symmetry.space_group_name_H-M   'P 1'
#
loop_
_entity.id
_entity.type
_entity.pdbx_description
1 polymer ?
#
loop_
_entity_poly.entity_id
_entity_poly.type
_entity_poly.pdbx_seq_one_letter_code
_entity_poly.pdbx_strand_id
1 'polypeptide(L)' 'MKTGEYVNTPRFLKVYIEEVFETIKELYAAGYYEPTHYEGDYAIQGKHIGINRMTFAAAKK' A
#
# COMPACT_ATOMS: atom_id res chain seq x y z
N MET A 1 7.69 7.42 3.79
CA MET A 1 6.64 7.40 2.76
C MET A 1 5.62 8.46 3.11
N LYS A 2 4.99 9.11 2.13
CA LYS A 2 3.95 10.12 2.38
C LYS A 2 2.73 9.90 1.50
N THR A 3 1.56 10.31 1.98
CA THR A 3 0.35 10.39 1.16
C THR A 3 0.62 11.28 -0.06
N GLY A 4 0.12 10.86 -1.22
CA GLY A 4 0.36 11.57 -2.48
C GLY A 4 1.63 11.19 -3.23
N GLU A 5 2.45 10.30 -2.66
CA GLU A 5 3.68 9.83 -3.27
C GLU A 5 3.44 8.69 -4.27
N TYR A 6 4.26 8.65 -5.33
CA TYR A 6 4.33 7.50 -6.22
C TYR A 6 5.56 6.66 -5.92
N VAL A 7 5.38 5.36 -5.75
CA VAL A 7 6.43 4.42 -5.31
C VAL A 7 6.54 3.26 -6.30
N ASN A 8 7.78 2.86 -6.61
CA ASN A 8 8.03 1.67 -7.42
C ASN A 8 7.96 0.42 -6.54
N THR A 9 7.14 -0.54 -6.94
CA THR A 9 6.95 -1.83 -6.29
C THR A 9 7.26 -2.96 -7.28
N PRO A 10 7.79 -4.11 -6.83
CA PRO A 10 8.08 -5.23 -7.72
C PRO A 10 6.85 -5.78 -8.44
N ARG A 11 5.71 -5.87 -7.74
CA ARG A 11 4.51 -6.51 -8.29
C ARG A 11 3.63 -5.59 -9.14
N PHE A 12 3.50 -4.33 -8.73
CA PHE A 12 2.54 -3.39 -9.33
C PHE A 12 3.24 -2.20 -10.01
N LEU A 13 4.56 -2.25 -10.17
CA LEU A 13 5.36 -1.16 -10.76
C LEU A 13 5.08 0.16 -10.02
N LYS A 14 4.58 1.15 -10.77
CA LYS A 14 4.17 2.50 -10.39
C LYS A 14 2.94 2.61 -9.49
N VAL A 15 2.99 2.59 -8.15
CA VAL A 15 1.76 2.76 -7.32
C VAL A 15 1.67 4.13 -6.65
N TYR A 16 0.45 4.64 -6.47
CA TYR A 16 0.16 5.87 -5.73
C TYR A 16 -0.27 5.53 -4.30
N ILE A 17 0.29 6.22 -3.31
CA ILE A 17 -0.01 6.02 -1.89
C ILE A 17 -1.16 6.95 -1.48
N GLU A 18 -2.34 6.39 -1.30
CA GLU A 18 -3.55 7.13 -0.89
C GLU A 18 -3.57 7.40 0.62
N GLU A 19 -3.02 6.49 1.42
CA GLU A 19 -3.02 6.59 2.87
C GLU A 19 -1.74 6.01 3.48
N VAL A 20 -1.31 6.58 4.61
CA VAL A 20 -0.17 6.09 5.40
C VAL A 20 -0.61 5.86 6.83
N PHE A 21 -0.47 4.63 7.30
CA PHE A 21 -0.79 4.20 8.65
C PHE A 21 0.46 4.13 9.53
N GLU A 22 0.29 4.24 10.85
CA GLU A 22 1.40 4.10 11.79
C GLU A 22 1.85 2.65 11.91
N THR A 23 0.88 1.72 11.88
CA THR A 23 1.15 0.29 12.06
C THR A 23 0.56 -0.58 10.95
N ILE A 24 1.20 -1.72 10.69
CA ILE A 24 0.68 -2.74 9.76
C ILE A 24 -0.72 -3.23 10.18
N LYS A 25 -0.99 -3.27 11.50
CA LYS A 25 -2.28 -3.71 12.03
C LYS A 25 -3.43 -2.79 11.59
N GLU A 26 -3.22 -1.47 11.63
CA GLU A 26 -4.22 -0.49 11.19
C GLU A 26 -4.47 -0.58 9.68
N LEU A 27 -3.40 -0.74 8.91
CA LEU A 27 -3.47 -0.95 7.47
C LEU A 27 -4.32 -2.20 7.14
N TYR A 28 -4.13 -3.29 7.86
CA TYR A 28 -4.95 -4.49 7.71
C TYR A 28 -6.38 -4.29 8.20
N ALA A 29 -6.60 -3.54 9.27
CA ALA A 29 -7.95 -3.18 9.72
C ALA A 29 -8.71 -2.33 8.68
N ALA A 30 -8.00 -1.51 7.90
CA ALA A 30 -8.56 -0.71 6.80
C ALA A 30 -8.84 -1.53 5.52
N GLY A 31 -8.44 -2.81 5.48
CA GLY A 31 -8.75 -3.75 4.40
C GLY A 31 -7.68 -3.86 3.31
N TYR A 32 -6.46 -3.37 3.56
CA TYR A 32 -5.35 -3.48 2.61
C TYR A 32 -4.59 -4.78 2.83
N TYR A 33 -4.93 -5.84 2.10
CA TYR A 33 -4.35 -7.17 2.30
C TYR A 33 -3.43 -7.62 1.17
N GLU A 34 -3.43 -6.94 0.02
CA GLU A 34 -2.75 -7.42 -1.19
C GLU A 34 -1.28 -6.96 -1.24
N PRO A 35 -0.29 -7.86 -1.08
CA PRO A 35 1.11 -7.46 -0.96
C PRO A 35 1.69 -6.98 -2.28
N THR A 36 2.43 -5.87 -2.23
CA THR A 36 3.19 -5.36 -3.39
C THR A 36 4.62 -5.88 -3.45
N HIS A 37 5.07 -6.59 -2.39
CA HIS A 37 6.45 -7.04 -2.17
C HIS A 37 7.49 -5.92 -2.14
N TYR A 38 7.11 -4.72 -1.68
CA TYR A 38 8.05 -3.62 -1.49
C TYR A 38 9.10 -3.94 -0.42
N GLU A 39 10.38 -3.82 -0.78
CA GLU A 39 11.55 -4.18 0.05
C GLU A 39 12.14 -2.98 0.82
N GLY A 40 11.32 -2.02 1.25
CA GLY A 40 11.76 -0.89 2.09
C GLY A 40 11.29 -0.97 3.54
N ASP A 41 11.43 0.13 4.29
CA ASP A 41 11.01 0.25 5.70
C ASP A 41 9.49 0.28 5.92
N TYR A 42 8.74 0.30 4.81
CA TYR A 42 7.28 0.32 4.81
C TYR A 42 6.74 -0.97 4.21
N ALA A 43 5.60 -1.43 4.72
CA ALA A 43 4.74 -2.37 4.02
C ALA A 43 3.81 -1.58 3.11
N ILE A 44 3.83 -1.86 1.80
CA ILE A 44 2.88 -1.28 0.85
C ILE A 44 1.92 -2.37 0.42
N GLN A 45 0.64 -2.13 0.63
CA GLN A 45 -0.42 -3.10 0.47
C GLN A 45 -1.56 -2.50 -0.36
N GLY A 46 -2.23 -3.35 -1.12
CA GLY A 46 -3.35 -2.99 -1.98
C GLY A 46 -4.70 -3.39 -1.39
N LYS A 47 -5.73 -2.65 -1.78
CA LYS A 47 -7.14 -2.91 -1.49
C LYS A 47 -7.96 -2.82 -2.77
N HIS A 48 -8.79 -3.81 -3.05
CA HIS A 48 -9.71 -3.79 -4.19
C HIS A 48 -10.84 -2.78 -3.98
N ILE A 49 -11.11 -1.96 -4.99
CA ILE A 49 -12.24 -1.00 -5.03
C ILE A 49 -13.18 -1.27 -6.22
N GLY A 50 -12.96 -2.36 -6.94
CA GLY A 50 -13.75 -2.80 -8.07
C GLY A 50 -13.00 -3.79 -8.95
N ILE A 51 -13.65 -4.21 -10.05
CA ILE A 51 -13.03 -5.09 -11.06
C ILE A 51 -11.82 -4.36 -11.65
N ASN A 52 -10.64 -4.99 -11.56
CA ASN A 52 -9.37 -4.44 -12.05
C ASN A 52 -9.01 -3.05 -11.48
N ARG A 53 -9.57 -2.69 -10.31
CA ARG A 53 -9.32 -1.40 -9.65
C ARG A 53 -8.85 -1.65 -8.23
N MET A 54 -7.71 -1.08 -7.90
CA MET A 54 -7.09 -1.16 -6.57
C MET A 54 -6.60 0.22 -6.13
N THR A 55 -6.59 0.43 -4.82
CA THR A 55 -5.85 1.52 -4.16
C THR A 55 -4.74 0.93 -3.29
N PHE A 56 -3.73 1.74 -2.98
CA PHE A 56 -2.56 1.33 -2.21
C PHE A 56 -2.35 2.25 -1.02
N ALA A 57 -1.97 1.65 0.11
CA ALA A 57 -1.57 2.34 1.32
C ALA A 57 -0.24 1.79 1.83
N ALA A 58 0.40 2.58 2.67
CA ALA A 58 1.65 2.22 3.31
C ALA A 58 1.51 2.17 4.83
N ALA A 59 2.25 1.31 5.49
CA ALA A 59 2.43 1.32 6.94
C ALA A 59 3.89 1.11 7.29
N LYS A 60 4.36 1.68 8.39
CA LYS A 60 5.72 1.41 8.87
C LYS A 60 5.82 -0.05 9.34
N LYS A 61 6.92 -0.72 8.99
CA LYS A 61 7.22 -2.07 9.49
C LYS A 61 7.54 -2.07 10.98
#